data_AF-A0A828Y5Y8-F1
#
_entry.id   AF-A0A828Y5Y8-F1
#
_cell.length_a   1.000
_cell.length_b   1.000
_cell.length_c   1.000
_cell.angle_alpha   90.00
_cell.angle_beta   90.00
_cell.angle_gamma   90.00
#
_symmetry.space_group_name_H-M   'P 1'
#
loop_
_entity.id
_entity.type
_entity.pdbx_description
1 polymer ?
#
loop_
_entity_poly.entity_id
_entity_poly.type
_entity_poly.pdbx_seq_one_letter_code
_entity_poly.pdbx_strand_id
1 'polypeptide(L)'
;MRISHLDYLKSLILSIKTLPESPSADPIPLFSEDRIFQSAPDTNDYPDLFPFCIIFQSPLVSIMDGRRFQRLDSEFVNGVKNIRFLKRHYIQEFKYTIGFWMENPLKDIPSSGHLGSGSLGIFDQILIFLSNQRKFTTPHGVTVEVKPGVFSIIADPSENLGFYKLTTEIFFNDGLFETESVPTLAQGTFQIEEPTEIGTSEEQ
;
A
#
# COMPACT_ATOMS: atom_id res chain seq x y z
N MET A 1 -1.26 -12.76 -1.41
CA MET A 1 -1.02 -11.33 -1.10
C MET A 1 0.23 -10.85 -1.84
N ARG A 2 0.26 -9.61 -2.34
CA ARG A 2 1.50 -9.00 -2.87
C ARG A 2 2.43 -8.61 -1.71
N ILE A 3 3.73 -8.85 -1.85
CA ILE A 3 4.74 -8.59 -0.80
C ILE A 3 4.77 -7.10 -0.43
N SER A 4 4.78 -6.21 -1.42
CA SER A 4 4.76 -4.76 -1.21
C SER A 4 3.55 -4.26 -0.41
N HIS A 5 2.37 -4.87 -0.61
CA HIS A 5 1.18 -4.56 0.18
C HIS A 5 1.34 -5.03 1.62
N LEU A 6 1.88 -6.24 1.81
CA LEU A 6 2.11 -6.80 3.13
C LEU A 6 3.10 -5.95 3.94
N ASP A 7 4.20 -5.51 3.31
CA ASP A 7 5.21 -4.66 3.95
C ASP A 7 4.63 -3.29 4.36
N TYR A 8 3.78 -2.71 3.51
CA TYR A 8 3.03 -1.49 3.83
C TYR A 8 2.09 -1.71 5.02
N LEU A 9 1.30 -2.80 4.99
CA LEU A 9 0.34 -3.12 6.07
C LEU A 9 1.05 -3.41 7.40
N LYS A 10 2.18 -4.12 7.38
CA LYS A 10 3.02 -4.34 8.57
C LYS A 10 3.53 -3.01 9.13
N SER A 11 4.05 -2.13 8.26
CA SER A 11 4.54 -0.81 8.65
C SER A 11 3.43 0.05 9.27
N LEU A 12 2.22 -0.02 8.71
CA LEU A 12 1.01 0.62 9.26
C LEU A 12 0.68 0.07 10.66
N ILE A 13 0.63 -1.24 10.83
CA ILE A 13 0.31 -1.89 12.11
C ILE A 13 1.35 -1.52 13.18
N LEU A 14 2.64 -1.61 12.84
CA LEU A 14 3.75 -1.27 13.74
C LEU A 14 3.83 0.22 14.08
N SER A 15 3.19 1.08 13.29
CA SER A 15 3.12 2.52 13.58
C SER A 15 2.14 2.87 14.71
N ILE A 16 1.25 1.94 15.07
CA ILE A 16 0.25 2.13 16.13
C ILE A 16 0.98 2.06 17.47
N LYS A 17 0.89 3.12 18.26
CA LYS A 17 1.55 3.26 19.55
C LYS A 17 0.55 3.35 20.70
N THR A 18 0.98 2.89 21.86
CA THR A 18 0.28 3.07 23.13
C THR A 18 1.21 3.70 24.17
N LEU A 19 0.63 4.39 25.14
CA LEU A 19 1.39 4.89 26.29
C LEU A 19 1.55 3.74 27.29
N PRO A 20 2.78 3.41 27.70
CA PRO A 20 3.01 2.36 28.69
C PRO A 20 2.42 2.73 30.06
N GLU A 21 2.19 1.72 30.89
CA GLU A 21 1.84 1.96 32.30
C GLU A 21 2.99 2.69 33.01
N SER A 22 2.65 3.62 33.90
CA SER A 22 3.63 4.46 34.61
C SER A 22 4.72 3.61 35.30
N PRO A 23 5.99 4.02 35.30
CA PRO A 23 6.48 5.41 35.17
C PRO A 23 6.99 5.81 33.79
N SER A 24 6.93 4.93 32.78
CA SER A 24 7.40 5.25 31.44
C SER A 24 6.42 6.21 30.73
N ALA A 25 6.95 7.19 30.00
CA ALA A 25 6.15 8.17 29.25
C ALA A 25 6.28 8.04 27.73
N ASP A 26 7.24 7.24 27.25
CA ASP A 26 7.52 7.12 25.82
C ASP A 26 6.54 6.16 25.15
N PRO A 27 5.86 6.58 24.06
CA PRO A 27 4.94 5.70 23.33
C PRO A 27 5.67 4.50 22.73
N ILE A 28 5.19 3.29 23.04
CA ILE A 28 5.71 2.02 22.52
C ILE A 28 4.78 1.45 21.44
N PRO A 29 5.28 0.64 20.48
CA PRO A 29 4.43 -0.07 19.54
C PRO A 29 3.40 -0.93 20.28
N LEU A 30 2.14 -0.85 19.88
CA LEU A 30 1.07 -1.67 20.46
C LEU A 30 1.17 -3.13 20.01
N PHE A 31 1.63 -3.35 18.79
CA PHE A 31 1.80 -4.68 18.20
C PHE A 31 3.28 -4.95 17.91
N SER A 32 3.69 -6.20 18.14
CA SER A 32 5.01 -6.70 17.77
C SER A 32 4.97 -7.38 16.40
N GLU A 33 6.10 -7.44 15.68
CA GLU A 33 6.11 -7.97 14.31
C GLU A 33 5.77 -9.47 14.25
N ASP A 34 6.16 -10.23 15.26
CA ASP A 34 5.85 -11.65 15.45
C ASP A 34 4.36 -11.92 15.76
N ARG A 35 3.58 -10.87 16.07
CA ARG A 35 2.14 -10.93 16.36
C ARG A 35 1.28 -10.44 15.19
N ILE A 36 1.84 -10.36 13.99
CA ILE A 36 1.14 -10.01 12.75
C ILE A 36 1.02 -11.25 11.87
N PHE A 37 -0.17 -11.84 11.82
CA PHE A 37 -0.44 -13.10 11.12
C PHE A 37 -1.18 -12.89 9.80
N GLN A 38 -1.02 -13.84 8.86
CA GLN A 38 -1.76 -13.91 7.60
C GLN A 38 -2.87 -14.98 7.62
N SER A 39 -2.88 -15.81 8.66
CA SER A 39 -3.87 -16.84 8.95
C SER A 39 -4.20 -16.80 10.44
N ALA A 40 -5.40 -17.23 10.83
CA ALA A 40 -5.75 -17.28 12.23
C ALA A 40 -4.85 -18.28 12.99
N PRO A 41 -4.26 -17.88 14.14
CA PRO A 41 -3.61 -18.83 15.04
C PRO A 41 -4.66 -19.75 15.67
N ASP A 42 -4.21 -20.81 16.34
CA ASP A 42 -5.10 -21.69 17.09
C ASP A 42 -5.78 -20.89 18.22
N THR A 43 -7.08 -21.09 18.40
CA THR A 43 -7.86 -20.42 19.45
C THR A 43 -7.31 -20.69 20.84
N ASN A 44 -6.65 -21.83 21.04
CA ASN A 44 -6.01 -22.17 22.31
C ASN A 44 -4.84 -21.25 22.68
N ASP A 45 -4.17 -20.64 21.68
CA ASP A 45 -3.01 -19.78 21.90
C ASP A 45 -3.41 -18.32 22.21
N TYR A 46 -4.68 -17.95 22.05
CA TYR A 46 -5.12 -16.55 22.11
C TYR A 46 -4.74 -15.84 23.41
N PRO A 47 -4.91 -16.43 24.62
CA PRO A 47 -4.56 -15.77 25.87
C PRO A 47 -3.12 -15.26 25.94
N ASP A 48 -2.17 -15.94 25.30
CA ASP A 48 -0.75 -15.58 25.33
C ASP A 48 -0.35 -14.63 24.17
N LEU A 49 -1.20 -14.52 23.16
CA LEU A 49 -0.93 -13.76 21.93
C LEU A 49 -1.43 -12.31 21.98
N PHE A 50 -2.36 -11.96 22.86
CA PHE A 50 -2.91 -10.60 22.91
C PHE A 50 -1.85 -9.54 23.27
N PRO A 51 -1.85 -8.37 22.60
CA PRO A 51 -2.64 -8.03 21.42
C PRO A 51 -1.98 -8.55 20.12
N PHE A 52 -2.78 -9.01 19.15
CA PHE A 52 -2.30 -9.51 17.86
C PHE A 52 -3.17 -9.07 16.67
N CYS A 53 -2.63 -9.18 15.46
CA CYS A 53 -3.31 -8.79 14.22
C CYS A 53 -3.40 -9.98 13.27
N ILE A 54 -4.51 -10.08 12.54
CA ILE A 54 -4.60 -10.96 11.38
C ILE A 54 -4.96 -10.14 10.14
N ILE A 55 -4.16 -10.29 9.08
CA ILE A 55 -4.38 -9.67 7.78
C ILE A 55 -5.07 -10.69 6.88
N PHE A 56 -6.21 -10.32 6.31
CA PHE A 56 -6.95 -11.11 5.33
C PHE A 56 -7.02 -10.36 4.00
N GLN A 57 -6.84 -11.07 2.89
CA GLN A 57 -7.03 -10.53 1.56
C GLN A 57 -8.40 -10.96 1.05
N SER A 58 -9.24 -9.99 0.69
CA SER A 58 -10.51 -10.27 0.06
C SER A 58 -10.31 -10.75 -1.39
N PRO A 59 -11.28 -11.49 -1.96
CA PRO A 59 -11.26 -11.85 -3.38
C PRO A 59 -11.07 -10.62 -4.28
N LEU A 60 -10.32 -10.81 -5.36
CA LEU A 60 -9.91 -9.74 -6.26
C LEU A 60 -11.07 -9.30 -7.15
N VAL A 61 -11.25 -7.98 -7.28
CA VAL A 61 -12.13 -7.40 -8.30
C VAL A 61 -11.24 -6.71 -9.34
N SER A 62 -11.34 -7.17 -10.60
CA SER A 62 -10.56 -6.64 -11.73
C SER A 62 -11.46 -6.02 -12.78
N ILE A 63 -11.11 -4.84 -13.27
CA ILE A 63 -11.78 -4.09 -14.33
C ILE A 63 -10.78 -3.85 -15.47
N MET A 64 -11.10 -4.21 -16.71
CA MET A 64 -10.22 -3.98 -17.87
C MET A 64 -10.06 -2.48 -18.15
N ASP A 65 -8.84 -2.03 -18.47
CA ASP A 65 -8.57 -0.61 -18.75
C ASP A 65 -7.58 -0.36 -19.91
N GLY A 66 -6.57 -1.22 -20.13
CA GLY A 66 -5.73 -1.24 -21.34
C GLY A 66 -4.89 0.01 -21.69
N ARG A 67 -4.86 1.07 -20.86
CA ARG A 67 -4.21 2.36 -21.16
C ARG A 67 -2.76 2.45 -20.65
N ARG A 68 -1.91 3.20 -21.37
CA ARG A 68 -0.58 3.63 -20.87
C ARG A 68 -0.79 4.60 -19.72
N PHE A 69 -0.32 4.25 -18.53
CA PHE A 69 -0.70 4.90 -17.29
C PHE A 69 0.38 5.85 -16.75
N GLN A 70 1.66 5.49 -16.90
CA GLN A 70 2.78 6.27 -16.35
C GLN A 70 4.05 6.10 -17.18
N ARG A 71 4.82 7.19 -17.36
CA ARG A 71 6.18 7.14 -17.90
C ARG A 71 7.15 6.83 -16.74
N LEU A 72 7.98 5.81 -16.93
CA LEU A 72 9.04 5.45 -15.99
C LEU A 72 10.37 6.11 -16.37
N ASP A 73 11.32 6.08 -15.44
CA ASP A 73 12.69 6.49 -15.71
C ASP A 73 13.27 5.67 -16.85
N SER A 74 13.97 6.35 -17.77
CA SER A 74 14.60 5.72 -18.91
C SER A 74 15.72 4.77 -18.48
N GLU A 75 15.90 3.69 -19.24
CA GLU A 75 16.97 2.72 -19.00
C GLU A 75 17.79 2.53 -20.28
N PHE A 76 19.10 2.29 -20.12
CA PHE A 76 19.97 1.93 -21.23
C PHE A 76 19.92 0.42 -21.44
N VAL A 77 19.46 -0.01 -22.61
CA VAL A 77 19.50 -1.42 -23.01
C VAL A 77 20.33 -1.49 -24.28
N ASN A 78 21.40 -2.30 -24.26
CA ASN A 78 22.32 -2.48 -25.39
C ASN A 78 22.88 -1.15 -25.95
N GLY A 79 23.21 -0.19 -25.08
CA GLY A 79 23.76 1.11 -25.47
C GLY A 79 22.74 2.12 -26.01
N VAL A 80 21.47 1.75 -26.14
CA VAL A 80 20.38 2.63 -26.59
C VAL A 80 19.54 3.07 -25.40
N LYS A 81 19.28 4.38 -25.28
CA LYS A 81 18.36 4.92 -24.27
C LYS A 81 16.93 4.51 -24.64
N ASN A 82 16.27 3.75 -23.78
CA ASN A 82 14.88 3.35 -23.97
C ASN A 82 13.98 4.17 -23.05
N ILE A 83 12.86 4.66 -23.60
CA ILE A 83 11.78 5.21 -22.80
C ILE A 83 10.95 4.03 -22.30
N ARG A 84 10.73 3.95 -20.99
CA ARG A 84 9.89 2.92 -20.37
C ARG A 84 8.52 3.49 -20.03
N PHE A 85 7.48 2.72 -20.30
CA PHE A 85 6.09 3.04 -19.95
C PHE A 85 5.49 1.90 -19.14
N LEU A 86 4.69 2.23 -18.12
CA LEU A 86 3.78 1.28 -17.49
C LEU A 86 2.48 1.25 -18.29
N LYS A 87 2.21 0.12 -18.94
CA LYS A 87 0.94 -0.16 -19.59
C LYS A 87 0.04 -0.91 -18.62
N ARG A 88 -1.10 -0.32 -18.25
CA ARG A 88 -2.08 -0.94 -17.36
C ARG A 88 -3.04 -1.80 -18.17
N HIS A 89 -3.04 -3.11 -17.95
CA HIS A 89 -3.99 -4.03 -18.59
C HIS A 89 -5.32 -4.08 -17.84
N TYR A 90 -5.26 -4.12 -16.50
CA TYR A 90 -6.43 -4.13 -15.62
C TYR A 90 -6.27 -3.11 -14.49
N ILE A 91 -7.34 -2.37 -14.18
CA ILE A 91 -7.54 -1.74 -12.87
C ILE A 91 -7.89 -2.88 -11.92
N GLN A 92 -7.08 -3.08 -10.90
CA GLN A 92 -7.35 -4.06 -9.87
C GLN A 92 -7.33 -3.32 -8.53
N GLU A 93 -8.39 -3.51 -7.76
CA GLU A 93 -8.47 -2.96 -6.41
C GLU A 93 -8.26 -4.12 -5.44
N PHE A 94 -7.20 -4.04 -4.66
CA PHE A 94 -6.90 -5.06 -3.66
C PHE A 94 -7.48 -4.61 -2.33
N LYS A 95 -8.52 -5.31 -1.87
CA LYS A 95 -9.09 -5.12 -0.56
C LYS A 95 -8.41 -6.05 0.46
N TYR A 96 -7.89 -5.44 1.53
CA TYR A 96 -7.39 -6.13 2.70
C TYR A 96 -8.25 -5.79 3.91
N THR A 97 -8.45 -6.76 4.79
CA THR A 97 -9.11 -6.58 6.08
C THR A 97 -8.12 -6.93 7.17
N ILE A 98 -7.83 -5.99 8.07
CA ILE A 98 -7.03 -6.26 9.27
C ILE A 98 -8.00 -6.45 10.42
N GLY A 99 -7.89 -7.58 11.12
CA GLY A 99 -8.54 -7.84 12.39
C GLY A 99 -7.54 -7.66 13.54
N PHE A 100 -7.74 -6.65 14.38
CA PHE A 100 -7.00 -6.46 15.61
C PHE A 100 -7.75 -7.17 16.74
N TRP A 101 -7.08 -8.12 17.37
CA TRP A 101 -7.60 -8.90 18.48
C TRP A 101 -7.06 -8.34 19.78
N MET A 102 -7.98 -7.97 20.67
CA MET A 102 -7.70 -7.24 21.89
C MET A 102 -8.35 -7.92 23.10
N GLU A 103 -7.74 -7.73 24.27
CA GLU A 103 -8.15 -8.38 25.51
C GLU A 103 -9.14 -7.50 26.32
N ASN A 104 -8.92 -6.19 26.40
CA ASN A 104 -9.63 -5.34 27.37
C ASN A 104 -10.26 -4.09 26.74
N PRO A 105 -11.57 -4.10 26.44
CA PRO A 105 -12.24 -2.98 25.79
C PRO A 105 -12.29 -1.69 26.62
N LEU A 106 -12.02 -1.74 27.94
CA LEU A 106 -11.98 -0.55 28.80
C LEU A 106 -10.61 0.15 28.78
N LYS A 107 -9.54 -0.59 28.47
CA LYS A 107 -8.18 -0.04 28.35
C LYS A 107 -7.85 0.32 26.90
N ASP A 108 -8.38 -0.46 25.97
CA ASP A 108 -8.11 -0.33 24.54
C ASP A 108 -9.05 0.69 23.90
N ILE A 109 -8.53 1.86 23.51
CA ILE A 109 -9.32 2.94 22.93
C ILE A 109 -9.39 2.75 21.40
N PRO A 110 -10.53 2.33 20.82
CA PRO A 110 -10.66 2.13 19.37
C PRO A 110 -10.55 3.44 18.57
N SER A 111 -11.19 4.51 19.07
CA SER A 111 -11.08 5.91 18.63
C SER A 111 -11.74 6.72 19.74
N SER A 112 -11.04 7.71 20.30
CA SER A 112 -11.65 8.53 21.36
C SER A 112 -12.54 9.63 20.78
N GLY A 113 -12.38 10.01 19.50
CA GLY A 113 -13.13 11.07 18.82
C GLY A 113 -13.09 12.45 19.52
N HIS A 114 -12.48 12.54 20.70
CA HIS A 114 -12.46 13.70 21.56
C HIS A 114 -11.12 14.40 21.37
N LEU A 115 -11.18 15.52 20.64
CA LEU A 115 -10.17 16.58 20.72
C LEU A 115 -10.02 16.98 22.21
N GLY A 116 -9.05 16.38 22.90
CA GLY A 116 -8.71 16.75 24.27
C GLY A 116 -8.29 15.61 25.21
N SER A 117 -8.47 14.33 24.85
CA SER A 117 -8.07 13.22 25.75
C SER A 117 -6.58 12.89 25.73
N GLY A 118 -5.78 13.51 24.84
CA GLY A 118 -4.34 13.27 24.69
C GLY A 118 -3.96 11.89 24.12
N SER A 119 -4.87 10.92 24.15
CA SER A 119 -4.70 9.56 23.61
C SER A 119 -5.44 9.38 22.28
N LEU A 120 -4.67 9.11 21.21
CA LEU A 120 -5.22 8.72 19.91
C LEU A 120 -5.58 7.24 19.92
N GLY A 121 -6.80 6.89 19.52
CA GLY A 121 -7.20 5.49 19.40
C GLY A 121 -6.57 4.81 18.19
N ILE A 122 -6.72 3.48 18.11
CA ILE A 122 -6.14 2.66 17.04
C ILE A 122 -6.57 3.16 15.65
N PHE A 123 -7.87 3.43 15.44
CA PHE A 123 -8.37 3.91 14.15
C PHE A 123 -7.87 5.32 13.81
N ASP A 124 -7.74 6.20 14.81
CA ASP A 124 -7.23 7.56 14.61
C ASP A 124 -5.78 7.52 14.10
N GLN A 125 -4.95 6.67 14.71
CA GLN A 125 -3.56 6.48 14.32
C GLN A 125 -3.43 5.88 12.92
N ILE A 126 -4.29 4.91 12.56
CA ILE A 126 -4.34 4.33 11.21
C ILE A 126 -4.71 5.39 10.17
N LEU A 127 -5.72 6.22 10.45
CA LEU A 127 -6.13 7.29 9.55
C LEU A 127 -5.02 8.34 9.36
N ILE A 128 -4.31 8.70 10.43
CA ILE A 128 -3.15 9.61 10.37
C ILE A 128 -2.01 9.00 9.54
N PHE A 129 -1.73 7.71 9.73
CA PHE A 129 -0.72 7.01 8.93
C PHE A 129 -1.08 7.03 7.45
N LEU A 130 -2.32 6.64 7.12
CA LEU A 130 -2.81 6.62 5.74
C LEU A 130 -2.85 8.02 5.12
N SER A 131 -3.13 9.07 5.89
CA SER A 131 -3.08 10.44 5.37
C SER A 131 -1.64 10.88 5.04
N ASN A 132 -0.66 10.47 5.85
CA ASN A 132 0.75 10.80 5.65
C ASN A 132 1.40 9.94 4.55
N GLN A 133 0.98 8.69 4.41
CA GLN A 133 1.56 7.70 3.50
C GLN A 133 0.55 7.20 2.46
N ARG A 134 -0.26 8.10 1.91
CA ARG A 134 -1.33 7.75 0.95
C ARG A 134 -0.83 7.08 -0.34
N LYS A 135 0.45 7.25 -0.67
CA LYS A 135 1.08 6.68 -1.85
C LYS A 135 2.45 6.12 -1.49
N PHE A 136 2.80 4.99 -2.09
CA PHE A 136 4.16 4.45 -2.04
C PHE A 136 4.58 3.93 -3.41
N THR A 137 5.89 3.83 -3.63
CA THR A 137 6.45 3.32 -4.88
C THR A 137 6.98 1.91 -4.64
N THR A 138 6.52 0.96 -5.43
CA THR A 138 7.02 -0.43 -5.39
C THR A 138 8.47 -0.51 -5.89
N PRO A 139 9.21 -1.59 -5.60
CA PRO A 139 10.57 -1.79 -6.13
C PRO A 139 10.68 -1.71 -7.67
N HIS A 140 9.57 -1.93 -8.38
CA HIS A 140 9.50 -1.83 -9.83
C HIS A 140 9.15 -0.42 -10.36
N GLY A 141 9.11 0.59 -9.49
CA GLY A 141 8.83 1.98 -9.86
C GLY A 141 7.35 2.31 -10.04
N VAL A 142 6.44 1.38 -9.74
CA VAL A 142 4.98 1.60 -9.81
C VAL A 142 4.51 2.36 -8.57
N THR A 143 3.83 3.49 -8.75
CA THR A 143 3.19 4.22 -7.64
C THR A 143 1.81 3.62 -7.34
N VAL A 144 1.62 3.15 -6.10
CA VAL A 144 0.36 2.59 -5.60
C VAL A 144 -0.31 3.59 -4.68
N GLU A 145 -1.61 3.81 -4.86
CA GLU A 145 -2.43 4.63 -3.96
C GLU A 145 -3.16 3.73 -2.96
N VAL A 146 -3.14 4.13 -1.68
CA VAL A 146 -3.81 3.43 -0.58
C VAL A 146 -4.98 4.28 -0.08
N LYS A 147 -6.12 3.64 0.18
CA LYS A 147 -7.33 4.28 0.69
C LYS A 147 -7.89 3.51 1.90
N PRO A 148 -8.36 4.22 2.94
CA PRO A 148 -9.10 3.60 4.02
C PRO A 148 -10.47 3.13 3.52
N GLY A 149 -10.95 2.05 4.10
CA GLY A 149 -12.29 1.51 3.92
C GLY A 149 -13.15 1.66 5.18
N VAL A 150 -13.96 0.65 5.44
CA VAL A 150 -14.83 0.60 6.62
C VAL A 150 -14.02 0.24 7.86
N PHE A 151 -14.31 0.93 8.97
CA PHE A 151 -13.87 0.57 10.30
C PHE A 151 -15.06 0.02 11.07
N SER A 152 -14.91 -1.09 11.78
CA SER A 152 -15.98 -1.62 12.63
C SER A 152 -15.45 -2.33 13.87
N ILE A 153 -16.24 -2.26 14.94
CA ILE A 153 -16.00 -2.98 16.19
C ILE A 153 -16.94 -4.18 16.18
N ILE A 154 -16.37 -5.37 16.22
CA ILE A 154 -17.12 -6.62 16.30
C ILE A 154 -16.88 -7.17 17.70
N ALA A 155 -17.88 -7.01 18.57
CA ALA A 155 -17.96 -7.79 19.80
C ALA A 155 -18.48 -9.17 19.39
N ASP A 156 -17.64 -10.20 19.47
CA ASP A 156 -18.06 -11.55 19.11
C ASP A 156 -18.94 -12.10 20.24
N PRO A 157 -20.26 -12.30 20.04
CA PRO A 157 -21.16 -12.73 21.13
C PRO A 157 -20.98 -14.20 21.49
N SER A 158 -20.20 -14.97 20.71
CA SER A 158 -20.16 -16.43 20.78
C SER A 158 -19.19 -17.00 21.81
N GLU A 159 -18.35 -16.20 22.46
CA GLU A 159 -17.42 -16.72 23.48
C GLU A 159 -17.47 -15.89 24.76
N ASN A 160 -17.76 -16.56 25.88
CA ASN A 160 -17.74 -16.06 27.26
C ASN A 160 -16.35 -15.55 27.74
N LEU A 161 -15.44 -15.21 26.82
CA LEU A 161 -14.05 -14.83 27.08
C LEU A 161 -13.84 -13.32 27.12
N GLY A 162 -14.83 -12.50 26.74
CA GLY A 162 -14.77 -11.03 26.85
C GLY A 162 -13.86 -10.34 25.83
N PHE A 163 -13.27 -11.10 24.89
CA PHE A 163 -12.45 -10.56 23.81
C PHE A 163 -13.31 -9.86 22.75
N TYR A 164 -12.70 -8.90 22.04
CA TYR A 164 -13.35 -8.23 20.94
C TYR A 164 -12.38 -7.94 19.81
N LYS A 165 -12.94 -7.78 18.60
CA LYS A 165 -12.18 -7.62 17.38
C LYS A 165 -12.47 -6.26 16.76
N LEU A 166 -11.42 -5.46 16.58
CA LEU A 166 -11.49 -4.27 15.73
C LEU A 166 -11.16 -4.67 14.30
N THR A 167 -11.94 -4.19 13.35
CA THR A 167 -11.70 -4.45 11.93
C THR A 167 -11.52 -3.15 11.17
N THR A 168 -10.54 -3.13 10.28
CA THR A 168 -10.37 -2.06 9.30
C THR A 168 -10.18 -2.67 7.92
N GLU A 169 -10.76 -2.02 6.93
CA GLU A 169 -10.54 -2.33 5.52
C GLU A 169 -9.55 -1.34 4.93
N ILE A 170 -8.62 -1.83 4.11
CA ILE A 170 -7.63 -1.04 3.39
C ILE A 170 -7.63 -1.46 1.94
N PHE A 171 -7.74 -0.47 1.05
CA PHE A 171 -7.79 -0.66 -0.39
C PHE A 171 -6.49 -0.18 -1.02
N PHE A 172 -5.89 -1.02 -1.86
CA PHE A 172 -4.74 -0.66 -2.70
C PHE A 172 -5.21 -0.60 -4.15
N ASN A 173 -5.09 0.58 -4.75
CA ASN A 173 -5.30 0.76 -6.18
C ASN A 173 -4.01 0.36 -6.89
N ASP A 174 -3.87 -0.94 -7.12
CA ASP A 174 -2.70 -1.54 -7.75
C ASP A 174 -3.15 -2.31 -8.99
N GLY A 175 -2.73 -1.89 -10.18
CA GLY A 175 -3.12 -2.55 -11.43
C GLY A 175 -2.33 -3.84 -11.73
N LEU A 176 -2.74 -4.51 -12.80
CA LEU A 176 -1.86 -5.40 -13.56
C LEU A 176 -1.15 -4.55 -14.61
N PHE A 177 0.17 -4.41 -14.50
CA PHE A 177 0.97 -3.58 -15.39
C PHE A 177 2.02 -4.41 -16.13
N GLU A 178 2.34 -3.98 -17.34
CA GLU A 178 3.48 -4.44 -18.11
C GLU A 178 4.39 -3.25 -18.40
N THR A 179 5.71 -3.46 -18.30
CA THR A 179 6.69 -2.45 -18.66
C THR A 179 6.97 -2.54 -20.16
N GLU A 180 6.50 -1.55 -20.91
CA GLU A 180 6.77 -1.41 -22.34
C GLU A 180 8.02 -0.54 -22.53
N SER A 181 9.03 -1.07 -23.23
CA SER A 181 10.25 -0.33 -23.57
C SER A 181 10.23 0.06 -25.04
N VAL A 182 10.38 1.36 -25.32
CA VAL A 182 10.42 1.89 -26.69
C VAL A 182 11.76 2.60 -26.93
N PRO A 183 12.50 2.28 -28.00
CA PRO A 183 13.72 3.00 -28.36
C PRO A 183 13.40 4.48 -28.60
N THR A 184 14.20 5.39 -28.02
CA THR A 184 13.98 6.85 -28.18
C THR A 184 13.98 7.29 -29.64
N LEU A 185 14.68 6.58 -30.53
CA LEU A 185 14.80 6.89 -31.96
C LEU A 185 13.56 6.49 -32.77
N ALA A 186 12.65 5.66 -32.24
CA ALA A 186 11.47 5.21 -32.96
C ALA A 186 10.34 6.27 -33.06
N GLN A 187 10.46 7.39 -32.34
CA GLN A 187 9.51 8.52 -32.40
C GLN A 187 9.99 9.69 -33.24
N GLY A 188 11.21 9.65 -33.78
CA GLY A 188 11.74 10.68 -34.67
C GLY A 188 11.46 10.33 -36.13
N THR A 189 10.51 11.00 -36.78
CA THR A 189 10.55 11.13 -38.24
C THR A 189 11.77 12.00 -38.57
N PHE A 190 12.86 11.37 -39.02
CA PHE A 190 13.94 12.10 -39.68
C PHE A 190 13.39 12.63 -41.01
N GLN A 191 13.18 13.94 -41.10
CA GLN A 191 13.14 14.60 -42.40
C GLN A 191 14.56 14.60 -42.93
N ILE A 192 14.83 13.74 -43.90
CA ILE A 192 16.04 13.82 -44.70
C ILE A 192 15.83 15.04 -45.60
N GLU A 193 16.47 16.16 -45.30
CA GLU A 193 16.69 17.20 -46.32
C GLU A 193 17.53 16.55 -47.42
N GLU A 194 16.97 16.45 -48.62
CA GLU A 194 17.72 16.01 -49.80
C GLU A 194 18.95 16.90 -49.98
N PRO A 195 20.12 16.33 -50.33
CA PRO A 195 21.34 17.11 -50.46
C PRO A 195 21.16 18.15 -51.57
N THR A 196 21.33 19.42 -51.23
CA THR A 196 21.39 20.52 -52.20
C THR A 196 22.52 20.23 -53.18
N GLU A 197 22.16 19.90 -54.43
CA GLU A 197 23.13 19.83 -55.53
C GLU A 197 23.72 21.22 -55.74
N ILE A 198 24.99 21.40 -55.38
CA ILE A 198 25.75 22.58 -55.75
C ILE A 198 26.10 22.41 -57.23
N GLY A 199 25.24 22.93 -58.10
CA GLY A 199 25.54 23.05 -59.52
C GLY A 199 26.78 23.92 -59.71
N THR A 200 27.87 23.32 -60.17
CA THR A 200 29.01 24.03 -60.73
C THR A 200 28.58 24.64 -62.05
N SER A 201 28.39 25.97 -62.08
CA SER A 201 28.24 26.70 -63.33
C SER A 201 29.58 26.73 -64.06
N GLU A 202 29.77 25.80 -64.98
CA GLU A 202 30.76 25.91 -66.05
C GLU A 202 30.25 26.91 -67.11
N GLU A 203 31.12 27.88 -67.42
CA GLU A 203 31.28 28.63 -68.66
C GLU A 203 30.11 29.44 -69.26
N GLN A 204 30.29 30.77 -69.30
CA GLN A 204 30.51 31.53 -70.57
C GLN A 204 31.12 32.91 -70.32
#